data_AF-A0A847P3T7-F1
#
_entry.id   AF-A0A847P3T7-F1
#
_cell.length_a   1.000
_cell.length_b   1.000
_cell.length_c   1.000
_cell.angle_alpha   90.00
_cell.angle_beta   90.00
_cell.angle_gamma   90.00
#
_symmetry.space_group_name_H-M   'P 1'
#
loop_
_entity.id
_entity.type
_entity.pdbx_description
1 polymer ?
#
loop_
_entity_poly.entity_id
_entity_poly.type
_entity_poly.pdbx_seq_one_letter_code
_entity_poly.pdbx_strand_id
1 'polypeptide(L)'
;MARISKSELIRLQKKFKTDARIGEEFGITRQAVHQLRKKYGIESRTAGNPERNKEMVVLRESGHSVEAIAKKFKLSIPQTYRILKETASTMKPAKKRATKKR
;
A
#
# COMPACT_ATOMS: atom_id res chain seq x y z
N MET A 1 18.54 -21.35 3.56
CA MET A 1 17.68 -20.20 3.92
C MET A 1 18.48 -18.93 3.70
N ALA A 2 18.08 -18.06 2.76
CA ALA A 2 18.73 -16.77 2.60
C ALA A 2 18.52 -15.94 3.88
N ARG A 3 19.62 -15.59 4.56
CA ARG A 3 19.61 -14.76 5.77
C ARG A 3 19.64 -13.30 5.37
N ILE A 4 18.51 -12.74 4.94
CA ILE A 4 18.40 -11.29 4.71
C ILE A 4 18.22 -10.62 6.07
N SER A 5 19.14 -9.74 6.42
CA SER A 5 19.05 -8.95 7.66
C SER A 5 18.03 -7.81 7.54
N LYS A 6 17.56 -7.26 8.67
CA LYS A 6 16.58 -6.14 8.67
C LYS A 6 17.10 -4.91 7.92
N SER A 7 18.35 -4.53 8.14
CA SER A 7 18.99 -3.38 7.49
C SER A 7 19.14 -3.58 5.98
N GLU A 8 19.50 -4.80 5.58
CA GLU A 8 19.64 -5.18 4.18
C GLU A 8 18.29 -5.17 3.46
N LEU A 9 17.22 -5.67 4.08
CA LEU A 9 15.87 -5.62 3.53
C LEU A 9 15.38 -4.18 3.30
N ILE A 10 15.73 -3.24 4.19
CA ILE A 10 15.43 -1.80 4.03
C ILE A 10 16.21 -1.22 2.85
N ARG A 11 17.50 -1.55 2.72
CA ARG A 11 18.33 -1.09 1.59
C ARG A 11 17.80 -1.63 0.27
N LEU A 12 17.38 -2.90 0.24
CA LEU A 12 16.78 -3.55 -0.92
C LEU A 12 15.44 -2.93 -1.31
N GLN A 13 14.59 -2.57 -0.33
CA GLN A 13 13.36 -1.82 -0.61
C GLN A 13 13.63 -0.46 -1.26
N LYS A 14 14.66 0.27 -0.80
CA LYS A 14 15.02 1.56 -1.41
C LYS A 14 15.51 1.38 -2.85
N LYS A 15 16.30 0.33 -3.12
CA LYS A 15 16.86 0.03 -4.45
C LYS A 15 15.80 -0.49 -5.44
N PHE A 16 15.07 -1.54 -5.06
CA PHE A 16 14.21 -2.31 -5.98
C PHE A 16 12.73 -1.92 -5.96
N LYS A 17 12.30 -1.13 -4.96
CA LYS A 17 10.93 -0.59 -4.77
C LYS A 17 9.81 -1.63 -4.58
N THR A 18 9.98 -2.87 -5.04
CA THR A 18 8.96 -3.93 -5.01
C THR A 18 9.50 -5.24 -4.44
N ASP A 19 8.65 -5.96 -3.70
CA ASP A 19 9.01 -7.24 -3.07
C ASP A 19 9.29 -8.34 -4.11
N ALA A 20 8.69 -8.26 -5.31
CA ALA A 20 8.90 -9.22 -6.39
C ALA A 20 10.34 -9.17 -6.91
N ARG A 21 10.82 -7.95 -7.21
CA ARG A 21 12.17 -7.73 -7.73
C ARG A 21 13.27 -8.02 -6.70
N ILE A 22 12.98 -7.81 -5.40
CA ILE A 22 13.86 -8.25 -4.30
C ILE A 22 13.97 -9.78 -4.28
N GLY A 23 12.85 -10.47 -4.54
CA GLY A 23 12.83 -11.92 -4.60
C GLY A 23 13.65 -12.48 -5.75
N GLU A 24 13.46 -11.94 -6.96
CA GLU A 24 14.22 -12.31 -8.15
C GLU A 24 15.73 -12.17 -7.95
N GLU A 25 16.18 -11.04 -7.40
CA GLU A 25 17.60 -10.76 -7.18
C GLU A 25 18.25 -11.73 -6.17
N PHE A 26 17.50 -12.15 -5.15
CA PHE A 26 18.01 -13.01 -4.07
C PHE A 26 17.66 -14.49 -4.25
N GLY A 27 17.03 -14.86 -5.38
CA GLY A 27 16.58 -16.22 -5.62
C GLY A 27 15.54 -16.71 -4.61
N ILE A 28 14.75 -15.81 -4.03
CA ILE A 28 13.69 -16.13 -3.08
C ILE A 28 12.32 -15.71 -3.61
N THR A 29 11.26 -16.36 -3.15
CA THR A 29 9.92 -15.99 -3.59
C THR A 29 9.53 -14.62 -3.03
N ARG A 30 8.73 -13.86 -3.79
CA ARG A 30 8.04 -12.65 -3.29
C ARG A 30 7.38 -12.87 -1.93
N GLN A 31 6.80 -14.06 -1.73
CA GLN A 31 6.11 -14.41 -0.49
C GLN A 31 7.07 -14.58 0.68
N ALA A 32 8.28 -15.10 0.47
CA ALA A 32 9.33 -15.13 1.47
C ALA A 32 9.77 -13.72 1.87
N VAL A 33 9.93 -12.81 0.90
CA VAL A 33 10.22 -11.38 1.17
C VAL A 33 9.10 -10.75 2.01
N HIS A 34 7.83 -11.04 1.70
CA HIS A 34 6.70 -10.56 2.48
C HIS A 34 6.73 -11.05 3.94
N GLN A 35 7.02 -12.33 4.16
CA GLN A 35 7.14 -12.89 5.51
C GLN A 35 8.30 -12.30 6.29
N LEU A 36 9.46 -12.13 5.64
CA LEU A 36 10.63 -11.45 6.24
C LEU A 36 10.29 -10.02 6.64
N ARG A 37 9.59 -9.29 5.77
CA ARG A 37 9.13 -7.93 6.07
C ARG A 37 8.20 -7.87 7.26
N LYS A 38 7.21 -8.76 7.35
CA LYS A 38 6.32 -8.86 8.51
C LYS A 38 7.10 -9.17 9.79
N LYS A 39 8.02 -10.13 9.74
CA LYS A 39 8.90 -10.50 10.86
C LYS A 39 9.71 -9.31 11.38
N TYR A 40 10.18 -8.44 10.48
CA TYR A 40 10.99 -7.28 10.83
C TYR A 40 10.18 -5.98 11.07
N GLY A 41 8.85 -6.03 10.94
CA GLY A 41 7.98 -4.86 11.07
C GLY A 41 8.15 -3.82 9.95
N ILE A 42 8.59 -4.25 8.76
CA ILE A 42 8.82 -3.35 7.62
C ILE A 42 7.56 -3.29 6.76
N GLU A 43 6.86 -2.17 6.81
CA GLU A 43 5.66 -1.94 6.03
C GLU A 43 5.93 -1.95 4.52
N SER A 44 4.87 -2.20 3.75
CA SER A 44 4.99 -2.26 2.30
C SER A 44 4.87 -0.88 1.77
N ARG A 45 5.78 -0.51 0.86
CA ARG A 45 5.56 0.68 0.04
C ARG A 45 4.29 0.55 -0.82
N THR A 46 3.82 -0.68 -1.06
CA THR A 46 2.55 -1.00 -1.73
C THR A 46 1.35 -0.97 -0.78
N ALA A 47 1.55 -0.93 0.54
CA ALA A 47 0.49 -0.55 1.46
C ALA A 47 0.24 0.93 1.17
N GLY A 48 -0.85 1.22 0.47
CA GLY A 48 -1.16 2.57 0.01
C GLY A 48 -0.99 3.56 1.16
N ASN A 49 -0.42 4.73 0.89
CA ASN A 49 -0.10 5.71 1.92
C ASN A 49 -1.39 6.10 2.69
N PRO A 50 -1.60 5.59 3.91
CA PRO A 50 -2.89 5.71 4.59
C PRO A 50 -3.13 7.14 5.08
N GLU A 51 -2.06 7.87 5.43
CA GLU A 51 -2.12 9.28 5.79
C GLU A 51 -2.58 10.13 4.60
N ARG A 52 -1.93 9.96 3.44
CA ARG A 52 -2.34 10.64 2.20
C ARG A 52 -3.79 10.33 1.85
N ASN A 53 -4.19 9.07 1.95
CA ASN A 53 -5.55 8.65 1.62
C ASN A 53 -6.60 9.28 2.55
N LYS A 54 -6.31 9.40 3.85
CA LYS A 54 -7.16 10.14 4.81
C LYS A 54 -7.25 11.62 4.44
N GLU A 55 -6.13 12.25 4.11
CA GLU A 55 -6.12 13.65 3.65
C GLU A 55 -6.96 13.86 2.38
N MET A 56 -6.91 12.92 1.43
CA MET A 56 -7.75 12.95 0.24
C MET A 56 -9.25 12.92 0.57
N VAL A 57 -9.67 12.13 1.57
CA VAL A 57 -11.07 12.09 2.02
C VAL A 57 -11.48 13.40 2.67
N VAL A 58 -10.65 13.96 3.56
CA VAL A 58 -10.91 15.27 4.20
C VAL A 58 -11.06 16.38 3.16
N LEU A 59 -10.20 16.41 2.13
CA LEU A 59 -10.31 17.38 1.03
C LEU A 59 -11.59 17.20 0.22
N ARG A 60 -12.05 15.95 0.05
CA ARG A 60 -13.30 15.66 -0.65
C ARG A 60 -14.51 16.11 0.18
N GLU A 61 -14.47 15.92 1.50
CA GLU A 61 -15.51 16.38 2.42
C GLU A 61 -15.55 17.91 2.55
N SER A 62 -14.40 18.58 2.44
CA SER A 62 -14.33 20.05 2.36
C SER A 62 -14.72 20.64 1.01
N GLY A 63 -15.24 19.82 0.09
CA GLY A 63 -15.82 20.26 -1.19
C GLY A 63 -14.84 20.36 -2.36
N HIS A 64 -13.59 19.92 -2.22
CA HIS A 64 -12.65 19.93 -3.35
C HIS A 64 -13.05 18.90 -4.41
N SER A 65 -12.90 19.28 -5.68
CA SER A 65 -13.14 18.36 -6.80
C SER A 65 -12.11 17.23 -6.81
N VAL A 66 -12.53 16.08 -7.34
CA VAL A 66 -11.65 14.91 -7.47
C VAL A 66 -10.44 15.22 -8.36
N GLU A 67 -10.61 16.10 -9.34
CA GLU A 67 -9.54 16.58 -10.22
C GLU A 67 -8.49 17.41 -9.46
N ALA A 68 -8.94 18.33 -8.60
CA ALA A 68 -8.04 19.12 -7.76
C ALA A 68 -7.24 18.23 -6.79
N ILE A 69 -7.90 17.24 -6.18
CA ILE A 69 -7.26 16.26 -5.30
C ILE A 69 -6.24 15.43 -6.10
N ALA A 70 -6.62 14.94 -7.29
CA ALA A 70 -5.73 14.17 -8.15
C ALA A 70 -4.47 14.97 -8.53
N LYS A 71 -4.64 16.26 -8.89
CA LYS A 71 -3.53 17.16 -9.21
C LYS A 71 -2.62 17.41 -8.02
N LYS A 72 -3.18 17.66 -6.82
CA LYS A 72 -2.42 17.89 -5.58
C LYS A 72 -1.54 16.69 -5.23
N PHE A 73 -2.07 15.47 -5.35
CA PHE A 73 -1.34 14.24 -5.00
C PHE A 73 -0.61 13.57 -6.18
N LYS A 74 -0.62 14.19 -7.37
CA LYS A 74 -0.02 13.65 -8.60
C LYS A 74 -0.51 12.23 -8.92
N LEU A 75 -1.81 12.01 -8.76
CA LEU A 75 -2.48 10.74 -9.03
C LEU A 75 -3.35 10.84 -10.28
N SER A 76 -3.61 9.70 -10.92
CA SER A 76 -4.62 9.66 -11.98
C SER A 76 -6.03 9.80 -11.37
N ILE A 77 -6.94 10.44 -12.12
CA ILE A 77 -8.34 10.61 -11.69
C ILE A 77 -8.98 9.26 -11.30
N PRO A 78 -8.84 8.17 -12.09
CA PRO A 78 -9.40 6.87 -11.73
C PRO A 78 -8.79 6.30 -10.44
N GLN A 79 -7.49 6.47 -10.22
CA GLN A 79 -6.82 6.02 -9.00
C GLN A 79 -7.32 6.82 -7.79
N THR A 80 -7.51 8.12 -7.93
CA THR A 80 -8.09 8.99 -6.89
C THR A 80 -9.49 8.52 -6.50
N TYR A 81 -10.36 8.21 -7.47
CA TYR A 81 -11.68 7.63 -7.18
C TYR A 81 -11.61 6.31 -6.43
N ARG A 82 -10.73 5.39 -6.85
CA ARG A 82 -10.54 4.10 -6.16
C ARG A 82 -10.11 4.30 -4.71
N ILE A 83 -9.11 5.16 -4.48
CA ILE A 83 -8.60 5.47 -3.14
C ILE A 83 -9.68 6.08 -2.26
N LEU A 84 -10.42 7.08 -2.76
CA LEU A 84 -11.50 7.72 -2.00
C LEU A 84 -12.59 6.70 -1.63
N LYS A 85 -12.98 5.83 -2.57
CA LYS A 85 -13.99 4.79 -2.35
C LYS A 85 -13.53 3.74 -1.35
N GLU A 86 -12.30 3.22 -1.48
CA GLU A 86 -11.72 2.23 -0.58
C GLU A 86 -11.57 2.81 0.82
N THR A 87 -11.05 4.04 0.94
CA THR A 87 -10.83 4.71 2.22
C THR A 87 -12.15 5.01 2.94
N ALA A 88 -13.15 5.54 2.22
CA ALA A 88 -14.49 5.74 2.77
C ALA A 88 -15.17 4.42 3.19
N SER A 89 -14.93 3.32 2.46
CA SER A 89 -15.42 1.99 2.84
C SER A 89 -14.73 1.45 4.09
N THR A 90 -13.46 1.79 4.32
CA THR A 90 -12.72 1.36 5.52
C THR A 90 -13.02 2.19 6.75
N MET A 91 -13.46 3.45 6.59
CA MET A 91 -13.86 4.34 7.70
C MET A 91 -15.29 4.08 8.19
N LYS A 92 -16.17 3.45 7.38
CA LYS A 92 -17.46 2.95 7.86
C LYS A 92 -17.23 1.68 8.70
N PRO A 93 -17.97 1.47 9.81
CA PRO A 93 -17.83 0.26 10.62
C PRO A 93 -18.02 -0.96 9.73
N ALA A 94 -17.03 -1.84 9.73
CA ALA A 94 -16.93 -2.97 8.81
C ALA A 94 -18.18 -3.87 8.92
N LYS A 95 -19.10 -3.74 7.96
CA LYS A 95 -20.06 -4.82 7.68
C LYS A 95 -19.22 -5.98 7.14
N LYS A 96 -18.93 -6.95 8.02
CA LYS A 96 -18.18 -8.19 7.73
C LYS A 96 -18.62 -8.74 6.37
N ARG A 97 -17.78 -8.61 5.34
CA ARG A 97 -17.94 -9.40 4.11
C ARG A 97 -17.54 -10.82 4.46
N ALA A 98 -18.53 -11.65 4.78
CA ALA A 98 -18.36 -13.08 4.87
C ALA A 98 -17.82 -13.58 3.53
N THR A 99 -16.55 -13.99 3.51
CA THR A 99 -15.94 -14.69 2.38
C THR A 99 -16.61 -16.05 2.26
N LYS A 100 -17.58 -16.16 1.35
CA LYS A 100 -18.19 -17.44 0.99
C LYS A 100 -17.14 -18.27 0.25
N LYS A 101 -16.54 -19.21 0.97
CA LYS A 101 -15.73 -20.31 0.42
C LYS A 101 -16.69 -21.44 0.07
N ARG A 102 -16.93 -21.71 -1.20
CA ARG A 102 -17.28 -23.03 -1.74
C ARG A 102 -16.71 -23.12 -3.14
#